data_AF-A0A7S4KVL0-F1
#
_entry.id   AF-A0A7S4KVL0-F1
#
_cell.length_a   1.000
_cell.length_b   1.000
_cell.length_c   1.000
_cell.angle_alpha   90.00
_cell.angle_beta   90.00
_cell.angle_gamma   90.00
#
_symmetry.space_group_name_H-M   'P 1'
#
loop_
_entity.id
_entity.type
_entity.pdbx_description
1 polymer ?
#
loop_
_entity_poly.entity_id
_entity_poly.type
_entity_poly.pdbx_seq_one_letter_code
_entity_poly.pdbx_strand_id
1 'polypeptide(L)'
;VVVVVVVVVVKRKSKERIMKAFLCLLFLSVCWVSSLLGDDDSDHPYGEMDGFESGEILDNQHGGIWVPCGPQYERWVCGHITAVTSPVRSGKYAANITCQPGDTAEEGGSTERDELDSGKWFELGKDLWYGWSFMLPTDFEITDDRFVMSQYKQSGRVSGGSSPIFGFRYVNAVWYVTLRLEDYNTNGTETVFDLPTLILGQWHDMIVNVRFDVDETMGYFNVWVNGTQEIEYKGRSAYLPPGGGERFYHKTGIYRDAWPDNWTMFFDNYKIGHNYQEVDPSSPTNWPN
;
A
#
# COMPACT_ATOMS: atom_id res chain seq x y z
N VAL A 1 15.99 40.63 -7.42
CA VAL A 1 16.11 41.68 -6.38
C VAL A 1 17.58 41.84 -6.04
N VAL A 2 18.10 43.07 -6.08
CA VAL A 2 19.54 43.40 -5.96
C VAL A 2 20.03 43.19 -4.53
N VAL A 3 21.15 42.47 -4.35
CA VAL A 3 21.79 42.30 -3.04
C VAL A 3 22.78 43.44 -2.81
N VAL A 4 22.50 44.29 -1.82
CA VAL A 4 23.41 45.35 -1.37
C VAL A 4 24.27 44.80 -0.23
N VAL A 5 25.59 44.71 -0.46
CA VAL A 5 26.56 44.32 0.57
C VAL A 5 27.01 45.57 1.34
N VAL A 6 26.59 45.69 2.61
CA VAL A 6 27.05 46.75 3.51
C VAL A 6 28.32 46.27 4.21
N VAL A 7 29.47 46.89 3.89
CA VAL A 7 30.75 46.65 4.57
C VAL A 7 30.85 47.59 5.77
N VAL A 8 30.77 47.05 6.99
CA VAL A 8 30.99 47.79 8.25
C VAL A 8 32.43 47.58 8.72
N VAL A 9 33.21 48.66 8.79
CA VAL A 9 34.58 48.65 9.34
C VAL A 9 34.51 48.77 10.87
N VAL A 10 34.94 47.72 11.58
CA VAL A 10 34.88 47.67 13.06
C VAL A 10 36.29 47.69 13.68
N LYS A 11 36.49 48.63 14.62
CA LYS A 11 37.72 48.85 15.42
C LYS A 11 38.03 47.66 16.35
N ARG A 12 39.32 47.34 16.45
CA ARG A 12 39.95 46.08 16.94
C ARG A 12 39.60 45.55 18.35
N LYS A 13 38.73 46.20 19.15
CA LYS A 13 38.39 45.76 20.54
C LYS A 13 36.99 45.17 20.73
N SER A 14 36.19 45.06 19.68
CA SER A 14 34.84 44.45 19.74
C SER A 14 34.72 43.10 19.01
N LYS A 15 35.84 42.54 18.53
CA LYS A 15 35.86 41.32 17.71
C LYS A 15 35.28 40.09 18.43
N GLU A 16 35.51 39.88 19.72
CA GLU A 16 35.01 38.69 20.42
C GLU A 16 33.50 38.72 20.71
N ARG A 17 32.94 39.89 21.04
CA ARG A 17 31.49 40.02 21.28
C ARG A 17 30.68 39.97 19.99
N ILE A 18 31.21 40.54 18.91
CA ILE A 18 30.54 40.51 17.60
C ILE A 18 30.64 39.11 16.97
N MET A 19 31.74 38.39 17.17
CA MET A 19 31.90 37.03 16.63
C MET A 19 31.00 36.01 17.35
N LYS A 20 30.74 36.19 18.66
CA LYS A 20 29.74 35.39 19.39
C LYS A 20 28.29 35.72 18.97
N ALA A 21 27.99 36.99 18.70
CA ALA A 21 26.67 37.39 18.19
C ALA A 21 26.42 36.89 16.75
N PHE A 22 27.43 36.91 15.88
CA PHE A 22 27.33 36.37 14.52
C PHE A 22 27.24 34.84 14.49
N LEU A 23 27.93 34.12 15.40
CA LEU A 23 27.74 32.66 15.52
C LEU A 23 26.34 32.29 16.01
N CYS A 24 25.78 33.03 16.98
CA CYS A 24 24.40 32.80 17.42
C CYS A 24 23.36 33.07 16.32
N LEU A 25 23.57 34.10 15.49
CA LEU A 25 22.66 34.42 14.38
C LEU A 25 22.75 33.41 13.22
N LEU A 26 23.93 32.84 12.95
CA LEU A 26 24.07 31.74 11.98
C LEU A 26 23.46 30.42 12.49
N PHE A 27 23.60 30.12 13.79
CA PHE A 27 22.93 28.95 14.39
C PHE A 27 21.40 29.12 14.39
N LEU A 28 20.89 30.32 14.67
CA LEU A 28 19.45 30.61 14.58
C LEU A 28 18.94 30.53 13.13
N SER A 29 19.72 30.91 12.11
CA SER A 29 19.28 30.75 10.72
C SER A 29 19.31 29.30 10.23
N VAL A 30 20.24 28.47 10.71
CA VAL A 30 20.26 27.03 10.36
C VAL A 30 19.10 26.30 11.05
N CYS A 31 18.78 26.64 12.30
CA CYS A 31 17.62 26.08 13.01
C CYS A 31 16.27 26.54 12.43
N TRP A 32 16.20 27.74 11.84
CA TRP A 32 14.99 28.22 11.16
C TRP A 32 14.82 27.66 9.74
N VAL A 33 15.91 27.29 9.05
CA VAL A 33 15.81 26.60 7.75
C VAL A 33 15.45 25.13 7.94
N SER A 34 15.90 24.47 9.02
CA SER A 34 15.44 23.10 9.35
C SER A 34 13.98 23.04 9.78
N SER A 35 13.41 24.13 10.32
CA SER A 35 11.96 24.18 10.64
C SER A 35 11.08 24.63 9.46
N LEU A 36 11.68 25.12 8.37
CA LEU A 36 10.98 25.43 7.12
C LEU A 36 11.15 24.33 6.05
N LEU A 37 12.04 23.37 6.30
CA LEU A 37 12.23 22.12 5.55
C LEU A 37 11.84 20.89 6.37
N GLY A 38 11.14 21.09 7.48
CA GLY A 38 10.50 20.00 8.21
C GLY A 38 9.28 19.55 7.41
N ASP A 39 9.52 18.73 6.39
CA ASP A 39 8.56 17.68 6.09
C ASP A 39 8.40 16.91 7.40
N ASP A 40 7.18 16.92 7.92
CA ASP A 40 6.80 16.20 9.12
C ASP A 40 6.92 14.70 8.78
N ASP A 41 8.10 14.12 9.05
CA ASP A 41 8.47 12.73 8.75
C ASP A 41 7.59 11.70 9.49
N SER A 42 6.63 12.15 10.31
CA SER A 42 5.75 11.29 11.10
C SER A 42 4.59 10.65 10.35
N ASP A 43 4.33 11.05 9.09
CA ASP A 43 3.32 10.39 8.23
C ASP A 43 3.96 9.64 7.05
N HIS A 44 5.27 9.32 7.15
CA HIS A 44 5.91 8.55 6.10
C HIS A 44 5.42 7.10 6.14
N PRO A 45 4.81 6.57 5.06
CA PRO A 45 4.24 5.22 5.06
C PRO A 45 5.24 4.06 4.99
N TYR A 46 6.56 4.31 5.05
CA TYR A 46 7.57 3.25 4.98
C TYR A 46 7.84 2.67 6.37
N GLY A 47 8.19 1.38 6.44
CA GLY A 47 8.47 0.68 7.70
C GLY A 47 7.23 0.11 8.38
N GLU A 48 6.04 0.36 7.83
CA GLU A 48 4.80 -0.26 8.28
C GLU A 48 4.85 -1.75 8.00
N MET A 49 4.55 -2.55 9.02
CA MET A 49 4.63 -4.00 8.93
C MET A 49 3.70 -4.68 9.93
N ASP A 50 3.20 -5.85 9.56
CA ASP A 50 2.44 -6.70 10.46
C ASP A 50 2.60 -8.18 10.05
N GLY A 51 3.08 -8.99 11.00
CA GLY A 51 3.14 -10.45 10.90
C GLY A 51 2.14 -11.13 11.84
N PHE A 52 1.19 -10.36 12.39
CA PHE A 52 0.09 -10.80 13.23
C PHE A 52 0.49 -11.47 14.55
N GLU A 53 1.75 -11.34 14.98
CA GLU A 53 2.31 -12.03 16.14
C GLU A 53 1.71 -11.62 17.50
N SER A 54 0.96 -10.52 17.54
CA SER A 54 0.14 -10.13 18.70
C SER A 54 -0.98 -11.14 18.99
N GLY A 55 -1.39 -11.93 17.98
CA GLY A 55 -2.56 -12.81 18.05
C GLY A 55 -3.89 -12.07 17.88
N GLU A 56 -3.87 -10.80 17.48
CA GLU A 56 -5.05 -9.96 17.22
C GLU A 56 -4.88 -9.18 15.91
N ILE A 57 -5.99 -8.80 15.28
CA ILE A 57 -5.98 -7.89 14.12
C ILE A 57 -6.07 -6.46 14.65
N LEU A 58 -4.91 -5.84 14.87
CA LEU A 58 -4.82 -4.53 15.49
C LEU A 58 -4.98 -3.41 14.46
N ASP A 59 -5.98 -2.55 14.68
CA ASP A 59 -6.15 -1.33 13.89
C ASP A 59 -5.33 -0.15 14.45
N ASN A 60 -5.31 0.94 13.70
CA ASN A 60 -4.57 2.16 14.02
C ASN A 60 -5.06 2.94 15.26
N GLN A 61 -6.18 2.53 15.85
CA GLN A 61 -6.69 3.05 17.13
C GLN A 61 -6.30 2.13 18.30
N HIS A 62 -5.85 0.92 18.02
CA HIS A 62 -5.50 -0.12 18.99
C HIS A 62 -4.04 -0.60 18.88
N GLY A 63 -3.17 0.23 18.30
CA GLY A 63 -1.72 -0.01 18.29
C GLY A 63 -1.21 -0.84 17.11
N GLY A 64 -2.05 -1.12 16.11
CA GLY A 64 -1.63 -1.70 14.84
C GLY A 64 -1.68 -0.71 13.69
N ILE A 65 -1.65 -1.23 12.46
CA ILE A 65 -1.53 -0.41 11.24
C ILE A 65 -2.81 -0.37 10.42
N TRP A 66 -3.76 -1.28 10.69
CA TRP A 66 -4.91 -1.45 9.82
C TRP A 66 -5.98 -0.37 10.04
N VAL A 67 -6.72 -0.04 9.00
CA VAL A 67 -7.95 0.76 9.13
C VAL A 67 -8.95 -0.05 9.98
N PRO A 68 -9.63 0.59 10.97
CA PRO A 68 -10.54 -0.14 11.83
C PRO A 68 -11.70 -0.79 11.06
N CYS A 69 -12.26 -1.85 11.63
CA CYS A 69 -13.45 -2.50 11.08
C CYS A 69 -14.69 -1.61 11.21
N GLY A 70 -15.71 -1.93 10.41
CA GLY A 70 -17.04 -1.37 10.56
C GLY A 70 -17.52 -0.58 9.34
N PRO A 71 -18.85 -0.33 9.29
CA PRO A 71 -19.52 0.21 8.10
C PRO A 71 -18.99 1.58 7.70
N GLN A 72 -18.53 2.41 8.63
CA GLN A 72 -18.01 3.74 8.35
C GLN A 72 -16.68 3.75 7.57
N TYR A 73 -15.95 2.64 7.57
CA TYR A 73 -14.68 2.52 6.85
C TYR A 73 -14.82 1.80 5.52
N GLU A 74 -15.90 1.04 5.32
CA GLU A 74 -16.16 0.27 4.09
C GLU A 74 -14.96 -0.63 3.71
N ARG A 75 -14.35 -1.30 4.70
CA ARG A 75 -13.17 -2.15 4.51
C ARG A 75 -13.44 -3.61 4.83
N TRP A 76 -13.90 -3.88 6.05
CA TRP A 76 -14.16 -5.23 6.54
C TRP A 76 -15.17 -5.18 7.69
N VAL A 77 -15.89 -6.29 7.87
CA VAL A 77 -16.86 -6.47 8.94
C VAL A 77 -16.13 -6.91 10.22
N CYS A 78 -16.46 -6.29 11.35
CA CYS A 78 -15.82 -6.60 12.61
C CYS A 78 -15.97 -8.09 12.97
N GLY A 79 -14.84 -8.77 13.21
CA GLY A 79 -14.78 -10.20 13.53
C GLY A 79 -14.68 -11.13 12.32
N HIS A 80 -14.70 -10.61 11.08
CA HIS A 80 -14.56 -11.41 9.86
C HIS A 80 -13.10 -11.55 9.41
N ILE A 81 -12.22 -10.72 9.96
CA ILE A 81 -10.77 -10.92 9.92
C ILE A 81 -10.29 -11.24 11.33
N THR A 82 -9.61 -12.37 11.50
CA THR A 82 -9.18 -12.88 12.81
C THR A 82 -7.77 -13.46 12.74
N ALA A 83 -7.04 -13.49 13.84
CA ALA A 83 -5.77 -14.20 13.90
C ALA A 83 -5.99 -15.72 14.10
N VAL A 84 -5.19 -16.54 13.43
CA VAL A 84 -5.22 -18.00 13.54
C VAL A 84 -3.82 -18.54 13.81
N THR A 85 -3.72 -19.70 14.47
CA THR A 85 -2.43 -20.39 14.73
C THR A 85 -2.08 -21.45 13.69
N SER A 86 -2.98 -21.70 12.75
CA SER A 86 -2.76 -22.61 11.62
C SER A 86 -3.83 -22.34 10.56
N PRO A 87 -3.47 -22.19 9.29
CA PRO A 87 -2.12 -22.12 8.74
C PRO A 87 -1.41 -20.80 9.12
N VAL A 88 -0.07 -20.83 9.17
CA VAL A 88 0.80 -19.67 9.48
C VAL A 88 1.98 -19.67 8.51
N ARG A 89 2.38 -18.51 7.97
CA ARG A 89 3.54 -18.43 7.05
C ARG A 89 4.84 -18.39 7.83
N SER A 90 4.87 -17.61 8.91
CA SER A 90 6.00 -17.53 9.84
C SER A 90 5.54 -17.12 11.23
N GLY A 91 6.33 -17.38 12.26
CA GLY A 91 5.93 -17.04 13.63
C GLY A 91 4.84 -17.96 14.19
N LYS A 92 3.85 -17.38 14.87
CA LYS A 92 2.79 -18.07 15.62
C LYS A 92 1.41 -17.82 15.07
N TYR A 93 1.19 -16.71 14.39
CA TYR A 93 -0.13 -16.28 13.96
C TYR A 93 -0.12 -15.81 12.51
N ALA A 94 -1.28 -15.88 11.87
CA ALA A 94 -1.54 -15.25 10.57
C ALA A 94 -2.98 -14.72 10.57
N ALA A 95 -3.30 -13.80 9.67
CA ALA A 95 -4.67 -13.37 9.47
C ALA A 95 -5.46 -14.41 8.67
N ASN A 96 -6.65 -14.75 9.16
CA ASN A 96 -7.73 -15.40 8.42
C ASN A 96 -8.75 -14.33 8.04
N ILE A 97 -8.87 -14.07 6.74
CA ILE A 97 -9.83 -13.15 6.14
C ILE A 97 -10.97 -14.00 5.60
N THR A 98 -12.16 -13.87 6.17
CA THR A 98 -13.37 -14.57 5.72
C THR A 98 -14.41 -13.58 5.25
N CYS A 99 -14.75 -13.61 3.97
CA CYS A 99 -15.85 -12.82 3.43
C CYS A 99 -17.12 -13.66 3.37
N GLN A 100 -18.17 -13.16 4.01
CA GLN A 100 -19.47 -13.82 4.16
C GLN A 100 -20.51 -13.18 3.22
N PRO A 101 -21.58 -13.93 2.89
CA PRO A 101 -22.70 -13.38 2.15
C PRO A 101 -23.27 -12.14 2.86
N GLY A 102 -23.39 -11.04 2.12
CA GLY A 102 -23.92 -9.78 2.63
C GLY A 102 -22.89 -8.80 3.21
N ASP A 103 -21.58 -9.11 3.18
CA ASP A 103 -20.49 -8.22 3.61
C ASP A 103 -20.27 -7.05 2.62
N THR A 104 -21.32 -6.28 2.45
CA THR A 104 -21.46 -5.21 1.46
C THR A 104 -21.16 -3.85 2.10
N ALA A 105 -20.54 -2.93 1.36
CA ALA A 105 -20.26 -1.58 1.85
C ALA A 105 -21.55 -0.76 2.06
N GLU A 106 -22.59 -1.07 1.28
CA GLU A 106 -23.91 -0.45 1.34
C GLU A 106 -24.97 -1.56 1.31
N GLU A 107 -26.07 -1.39 2.06
CA GLU A 107 -27.15 -2.37 2.12
C GLU A 107 -27.70 -2.69 0.71
N GLY A 108 -27.71 -3.98 0.35
CA GLY A 108 -28.14 -4.42 -0.98
C GLY A 108 -27.10 -4.20 -2.08
N GLY A 109 -25.85 -3.89 -1.72
CA GLY A 109 -24.74 -3.79 -2.65
C GLY A 109 -24.50 -5.10 -3.42
N SER A 110 -24.05 -5.00 -4.66
CA SER A 110 -23.80 -6.16 -5.52
C SER A 110 -22.42 -6.78 -5.32
N THR A 111 -21.63 -6.26 -4.38
CA THR A 111 -20.24 -6.68 -4.16
C THR A 111 -19.94 -6.77 -2.67
N GLU A 112 -19.19 -7.80 -2.30
CA GLU A 112 -18.83 -8.10 -0.92
C GLU A 112 -17.33 -7.92 -0.70
N ARG A 113 -16.93 -7.49 0.50
CA ARG A 113 -15.51 -7.32 0.83
C ARG A 113 -15.18 -7.50 2.30
N ASP A 114 -14.02 -8.10 2.52
CA ASP A 114 -13.25 -8.01 3.75
C ASP A 114 -11.79 -7.82 3.38
N GLU A 115 -11.34 -6.57 3.46
CA GLU A 115 -10.01 -6.15 3.04
C GLU A 115 -9.28 -5.39 4.14
N LEU A 116 -8.06 -5.82 4.42
CA LEU A 116 -7.08 -5.05 5.16
C LEU A 116 -6.61 -3.86 4.30
N ASP A 117 -6.52 -2.70 4.92
CA ASP A 117 -6.03 -1.44 4.36
C ASP A 117 -5.14 -0.81 5.44
N SER A 118 -3.87 -0.53 5.15
CA SER A 118 -2.95 0.06 6.14
C SER A 118 -3.25 1.54 6.44
N GLY A 119 -4.22 2.14 5.74
CA GLY A 119 -4.57 3.55 5.85
C GLY A 119 -3.47 4.47 5.32
N LYS A 120 -2.40 3.91 4.75
CA LYS A 120 -1.24 4.63 4.26
C LYS A 120 -1.42 5.07 2.82
N TRP A 121 -1.08 6.33 2.60
CA TRP A 121 -1.17 6.98 1.30
C TRP A 121 0.22 7.33 0.81
N PHE A 122 0.43 7.13 -0.49
CA PHE A 122 1.68 7.45 -1.14
C PHE A 122 1.44 8.47 -2.24
N GLU A 123 2.42 9.34 -2.45
CA GLU A 123 2.34 10.37 -3.47
C GLU A 123 2.77 9.85 -4.85
N LEU A 124 2.26 10.51 -5.88
CA LEU A 124 2.70 10.35 -7.27
C LEU A 124 4.23 10.49 -7.37
N GLY A 125 4.86 9.64 -8.18
CA GLY A 125 6.27 9.68 -8.52
C GLY A 125 7.22 9.12 -7.44
N LYS A 126 6.70 8.53 -6.37
CA LYS A 126 7.52 7.87 -5.34
C LYS A 126 7.78 6.41 -5.71
N ASP A 127 8.97 5.90 -5.35
CA ASP A 127 9.33 4.47 -5.48
C ASP A 127 8.83 3.71 -4.25
N LEU A 128 7.97 2.72 -4.46
CA LEU A 128 7.27 2.02 -3.38
C LEU A 128 7.53 0.53 -3.47
N TRP A 129 7.77 -0.09 -2.31
CA TRP A 129 7.90 -1.53 -2.18
C TRP A 129 6.88 -2.06 -1.19
N TYR A 130 6.18 -3.10 -1.58
CA TYR A 130 5.28 -3.88 -0.74
C TYR A 130 5.72 -5.32 -0.74
N GLY A 131 5.57 -5.99 0.40
CA GLY A 131 5.77 -7.42 0.53
C GLY A 131 4.70 -8.02 1.42
N TRP A 132 4.25 -9.22 1.07
CA TRP A 132 3.20 -9.93 1.78
C TRP A 132 3.13 -11.38 1.33
N SER A 133 2.57 -12.23 2.17
CA SER A 133 2.29 -13.63 1.86
C SER A 133 0.80 -13.89 1.93
N PHE A 134 0.29 -14.74 1.04
CA PHE A 134 -1.10 -15.18 1.10
C PHE A 134 -1.23 -16.67 0.80
N MET A 135 -2.34 -17.26 1.23
CA MET A 135 -2.72 -18.62 0.90
C MET A 135 -4.23 -18.72 0.73
N LEU A 136 -4.67 -19.29 -0.40
CA LEU A 136 -6.03 -19.78 -0.54
C LEU A 136 -6.10 -21.23 -0.02
N PRO A 137 -7.13 -21.63 0.74
CA PRO A 137 -7.24 -22.99 1.25
C PRO A 137 -7.41 -24.02 0.11
N THR A 138 -7.14 -25.30 0.41
CA THR A 138 -7.20 -26.38 -0.59
C THR A 138 -8.58 -26.61 -1.20
N ASP A 139 -9.63 -26.21 -0.49
CA ASP A 139 -11.03 -26.30 -0.86
C ASP A 139 -11.59 -24.95 -1.34
N PHE A 140 -10.74 -23.96 -1.64
CA PHE A 140 -11.18 -22.68 -2.18
C PHE A 140 -11.95 -22.89 -3.49
N GLU A 141 -13.15 -22.31 -3.57
CA GLU A 141 -14.03 -22.45 -4.72
C GLU A 141 -13.46 -21.69 -5.93
N ILE A 142 -13.27 -22.40 -7.05
CA ILE A 142 -12.83 -21.78 -8.30
C ILE A 142 -14.07 -21.40 -9.10
N THR A 143 -14.27 -20.11 -9.31
CA THR A 143 -15.44 -19.56 -10.00
C THR A 143 -15.03 -18.73 -11.22
N ASP A 144 -15.99 -18.41 -12.08
CA ASP A 144 -15.85 -17.45 -13.18
C ASP A 144 -16.20 -16.02 -12.76
N ASP A 145 -16.45 -15.80 -11.47
CA ASP A 145 -16.88 -14.54 -10.91
C ASP A 145 -15.70 -13.67 -10.45
N ARG A 146 -15.97 -12.42 -10.09
CA ARG A 146 -14.96 -11.50 -9.57
C ARG A 146 -14.31 -12.07 -8.31
N PHE A 147 -12.98 -12.14 -8.36
CA PHE A 147 -12.15 -12.16 -7.17
C PHE A 147 -10.96 -11.22 -7.34
N VAL A 148 -10.85 -10.23 -6.46
CA VAL A 148 -9.68 -9.36 -6.33
C VAL A 148 -9.07 -9.60 -4.95
N MET A 149 -7.84 -10.11 -4.92
CA MET A 149 -7.15 -10.49 -3.67
C MET A 149 -6.26 -9.37 -3.09
N SER A 150 -5.81 -8.48 -3.97
CA SER A 150 -4.90 -7.39 -3.64
C SER A 150 -5.03 -6.31 -4.71
N GLN A 151 -5.12 -5.05 -4.29
CA GLN A 151 -5.40 -3.95 -5.21
C GLN A 151 -4.72 -2.65 -4.82
N TYR A 152 -4.25 -1.94 -5.83
CA TYR A 152 -3.63 -0.63 -5.73
C TYR A 152 -4.54 0.41 -6.37
N LYS A 153 -4.88 1.42 -5.59
CA LYS A 153 -5.92 2.38 -5.95
C LYS A 153 -5.37 3.79 -5.91
N GLN A 154 -5.90 4.64 -6.78
CA GLN A 154 -5.67 6.08 -6.77
C GLN A 154 -6.84 6.77 -6.07
N SER A 155 -6.53 7.80 -5.29
CA SER A 155 -7.51 8.77 -4.75
C SER A 155 -8.21 9.50 -5.88
N GLY A 156 -9.35 10.14 -5.60
CA GLY A 156 -10.14 10.83 -6.62
C GLY A 156 -11.06 9.86 -7.38
N ARG A 157 -12.35 10.19 -7.42
CA ARG A 157 -13.37 9.44 -8.17
C ARG A 157 -13.45 10.03 -9.57
N VAL A 158 -13.00 9.31 -10.60
CA VAL A 158 -13.66 9.46 -11.90
C VAL A 158 -15.06 8.88 -11.74
N SER A 159 -16.04 9.63 -12.21
CA SER A 159 -17.47 9.30 -12.21
C SER A 159 -17.75 7.79 -12.31
N GLY A 160 -18.35 7.21 -11.26
CA GLY A 160 -18.98 5.88 -11.33
C GLY A 160 -18.19 4.70 -10.74
N GLY A 161 -16.91 4.86 -10.37
CA GLY A 161 -16.19 3.86 -9.58
C GLY A 161 -14.68 3.97 -9.70
N SER A 162 -13.96 3.96 -8.58
CA SER A 162 -12.49 3.88 -8.61
C SER A 162 -12.08 2.42 -8.80
N SER A 163 -12.11 1.93 -10.05
CA SER A 163 -11.45 0.66 -10.39
C SER A 163 -9.99 0.73 -9.92
N PRO A 164 -9.43 -0.37 -9.40
CA PRO A 164 -8.03 -0.38 -9.03
C PRO A 164 -7.16 -0.14 -10.27
N ILE A 165 -6.08 0.63 -10.10
CA ILE A 165 -5.06 0.79 -11.14
C ILE A 165 -4.45 -0.58 -11.42
N PHE A 166 -3.99 -1.25 -10.37
CA PHE A 166 -3.50 -2.63 -10.44
C PHE A 166 -4.35 -3.52 -9.54
N GLY A 167 -4.83 -4.65 -10.07
CA GLY A 167 -5.63 -5.61 -9.29
C GLY A 167 -5.15 -7.04 -9.54
N PHE A 168 -4.75 -7.73 -8.49
CA PHE A 168 -4.46 -9.17 -8.48
C PHE A 168 -5.77 -9.94 -8.44
N ARG A 169 -5.96 -10.85 -9.40
CA ARG A 169 -7.23 -11.53 -9.67
C ARG A 169 -7.04 -13.01 -9.84
N TYR A 170 -8.01 -13.79 -9.39
CA TYR A 170 -8.03 -15.23 -9.59
C TYR A 170 -9.43 -15.68 -10.03
N VAL A 171 -9.57 -16.00 -11.32
CA VAL A 171 -10.85 -16.32 -11.96
C VAL A 171 -10.62 -17.51 -12.89
N ASN A 172 -11.50 -18.51 -12.87
CA ASN A 172 -11.38 -19.71 -13.70
C ASN A 172 -10.02 -20.42 -13.59
N ALA A 173 -9.47 -20.49 -12.38
CA ALA A 173 -8.14 -21.04 -12.09
C ALA A 173 -6.97 -20.26 -12.74
N VAL A 174 -7.22 -19.06 -13.27
CA VAL A 174 -6.21 -18.18 -13.84
C VAL A 174 -5.87 -17.09 -12.84
N TRP A 175 -4.61 -17.01 -12.45
CA TRP A 175 -4.07 -15.95 -11.62
C TRP A 175 -3.41 -14.89 -12.50
N TYR A 176 -3.80 -13.63 -12.35
CA TYR A 176 -3.34 -12.55 -13.21
C TYR A 176 -3.42 -11.18 -12.52
N VAL A 177 -2.75 -10.19 -13.08
CA VAL A 177 -2.86 -8.78 -12.68
C VAL A 177 -3.49 -7.98 -13.82
N THR A 178 -4.46 -7.13 -13.50
CA THR A 178 -4.96 -6.11 -14.45
C THR A 178 -4.34 -4.76 -14.17
N LEU A 179 -3.83 -4.07 -15.19
CA LEU A 179 -3.62 -2.63 -15.20
C LEU A 179 -4.82 -1.95 -15.88
N ARG A 180 -5.53 -1.08 -15.18
CA ARG A 180 -6.62 -0.27 -15.72
C ARG A 180 -6.25 1.20 -15.70
N LEU A 181 -6.30 1.82 -16.87
CA LEU A 181 -6.10 3.25 -17.04
C LEU A 181 -7.26 3.81 -17.87
N GLU A 182 -7.92 4.84 -17.36
CA GLU A 182 -9.02 5.53 -18.00
C GLU A 182 -8.53 6.93 -18.32
N ASP A 183 -8.72 7.39 -19.56
CA ASP A 183 -8.59 8.82 -19.83
C ASP A 183 -9.96 9.47 -19.67
N TYR A 184 -9.95 10.74 -19.25
CA TYR A 184 -11.16 11.55 -19.18
C TYR A 184 -11.81 11.60 -20.58
N ASN A 185 -12.96 10.94 -20.75
CA ASN A 185 -13.75 10.78 -21.99
C ASN A 185 -13.35 9.65 -22.96
N THR A 186 -12.53 8.68 -22.58
CA THR A 186 -12.31 7.46 -23.39
C THR A 186 -12.79 6.21 -22.66
N ASN A 187 -13.09 5.16 -23.42
CA ASN A 187 -13.15 3.82 -22.83
C ASN A 187 -11.72 3.48 -22.42
N GLY A 188 -11.48 3.34 -21.11
CA GLY A 188 -10.15 3.05 -20.59
C GLY A 188 -9.49 1.82 -21.23
N THR A 189 -8.17 1.75 -21.11
CA THR A 189 -7.37 0.58 -21.48
C THR A 189 -7.27 -0.38 -20.30
N GLU A 190 -7.46 -1.67 -20.56
CA GLU A 190 -7.10 -2.74 -19.65
C GLU A 190 -5.93 -3.54 -20.25
N THR A 191 -4.88 -3.74 -19.47
CA THR A 191 -3.78 -4.66 -19.77
C THR A 191 -3.82 -5.80 -18.76
N VAL A 192 -3.62 -7.03 -19.23
CA VAL A 192 -3.59 -8.24 -18.39
C VAL A 192 -2.17 -8.80 -18.40
N PHE A 193 -1.67 -9.13 -17.21
CA PHE A 193 -0.41 -9.82 -17.00
C PHE A 193 -0.70 -11.17 -16.35
N ASP A 194 -0.41 -12.26 -17.04
CA ASP A 194 -0.54 -13.60 -16.47
C ASP A 194 0.51 -13.81 -15.38
N LEU A 195 0.11 -14.47 -14.30
CA LEU A 195 1.00 -14.95 -13.24
C LEU A 195 1.16 -16.48 -13.36
N PRO A 196 2.16 -17.10 -12.70
CA PRO A 196 2.26 -18.55 -12.63
C PRO A 196 0.98 -19.18 -12.05
N THR A 197 0.82 -20.49 -12.23
CA THR A 197 -0.31 -21.20 -11.62
C THR A 197 -0.30 -21.04 -10.10
N LEU A 198 -1.40 -20.53 -9.55
CA LEU A 198 -1.62 -20.46 -8.11
C LEU A 198 -1.91 -21.85 -7.56
N ILE A 199 -1.16 -22.27 -6.54
CA ILE A 199 -1.33 -23.59 -5.92
C ILE A 199 -2.13 -23.48 -4.61
N LEU A 200 -3.38 -23.91 -4.63
CA LEU A 200 -4.22 -23.92 -3.42
C LEU A 200 -3.56 -24.71 -2.27
N GLY A 201 -3.72 -24.22 -1.05
CA GLY A 201 -3.11 -24.78 0.16
C GLY A 201 -1.62 -24.50 0.32
N GLN A 202 -1.02 -23.65 -0.53
CA GLN A 202 0.37 -23.20 -0.40
C GLN A 202 0.44 -21.70 -0.21
N TRP A 203 1.37 -21.28 0.65
CA TRP A 203 1.75 -19.88 0.76
C TRP A 203 2.46 -19.41 -0.50
N HIS A 204 2.07 -18.23 -0.97
CA HIS A 204 2.75 -17.52 -2.05
C HIS A 204 3.30 -16.21 -1.49
N ASP A 205 4.59 -16.01 -1.68
CA ASP A 205 5.31 -14.82 -1.25
C ASP A 205 5.32 -13.80 -2.39
N MET A 206 4.82 -12.61 -2.10
CA MET A 206 4.61 -11.54 -3.08
C MET A 206 5.50 -10.36 -2.75
N ILE A 207 6.16 -9.82 -3.76
CA ILE A 207 6.82 -8.52 -3.68
C ILE A 207 6.35 -7.67 -4.85
N VAL A 208 6.00 -6.42 -4.57
CA VAL A 208 5.60 -5.44 -5.58
C VAL A 208 6.50 -4.22 -5.46
N ASN A 209 7.12 -3.84 -6.56
CA ASN A 209 7.78 -2.55 -6.71
C ASN A 209 7.00 -1.69 -7.70
N VAL A 210 6.55 -0.53 -7.25
CA VAL A 210 5.71 0.35 -8.06
C VAL A 210 6.12 1.80 -7.91
N ARG A 211 6.11 2.50 -9.04
CA ARG A 211 6.09 3.96 -9.08
C ARG A 211 4.87 4.38 -9.88
N PHE A 212 3.90 4.93 -9.17
CA PHE A 212 2.72 5.54 -9.77
C PHE A 212 3.13 6.84 -10.45
N ASP A 213 3.00 6.93 -11.76
CA ASP A 213 3.40 8.11 -12.52
C ASP A 213 2.49 8.28 -13.74
N VAL A 214 2.23 9.55 -14.11
CA VAL A 214 1.45 9.87 -15.31
C VAL A 214 2.33 9.87 -16.56
N ASP A 215 3.65 9.98 -16.38
CA ASP A 215 4.64 9.90 -17.45
C ASP A 215 4.97 8.43 -17.77
N GLU A 216 4.76 8.04 -19.03
CA GLU A 216 5.02 6.69 -19.54
C GLU A 216 6.49 6.26 -19.44
N THR A 217 7.41 7.20 -19.32
CA THR A 217 8.85 6.91 -19.20
C THR A 217 9.30 6.73 -17.76
N MET A 218 8.48 7.17 -16.79
CA MET A 218 8.81 7.18 -15.37
C MET A 218 8.05 6.11 -14.58
N GLY A 219 6.80 5.81 -14.96
CA GLY A 219 5.99 4.82 -14.26
C GLY A 219 6.48 3.38 -14.49
N TYR A 220 6.33 2.55 -13.45
CA TYR A 220 6.60 1.12 -13.53
C TYR A 220 5.82 0.32 -12.48
N PHE A 221 5.70 -0.97 -12.74
CA PHE A 221 5.08 -1.95 -11.85
C PHE A 221 5.74 -3.31 -12.05
N ASN A 222 6.46 -3.77 -11.04
CA ASN A 222 7.21 -5.01 -11.06
C ASN A 222 6.67 -5.94 -9.97
N VAL A 223 6.53 -7.22 -10.28
CA VAL A 223 5.99 -8.22 -9.36
C VAL A 223 6.90 -9.43 -9.32
N TRP A 224 7.20 -9.87 -8.10
CA TRP A 224 7.83 -11.15 -7.84
C TRP A 224 6.85 -12.08 -7.13
N VAL A 225 6.84 -13.34 -7.57
CA VAL A 225 6.14 -14.45 -6.94
C VAL A 225 7.16 -15.48 -6.52
N ASN A 226 7.19 -15.82 -5.23
CA ASN A 226 8.11 -16.83 -4.68
C ASN A 226 9.59 -16.59 -5.08
N GLY A 227 10.00 -15.32 -5.11
CA GLY A 227 11.36 -14.90 -5.47
C GLY A 227 11.63 -14.75 -6.97
N THR A 228 10.74 -15.18 -7.86
CA THR A 228 10.88 -15.04 -9.32
C THR A 228 10.16 -13.78 -9.81
N GLN A 229 10.79 -12.97 -10.65
CA GLN A 229 10.15 -11.79 -11.24
C GLN A 229 9.21 -12.22 -12.38
N GLU A 230 7.91 -12.10 -12.15
CA GLU A 230 6.87 -12.52 -13.11
C GLU A 230 6.37 -11.35 -13.96
N ILE A 231 6.42 -10.12 -13.42
CA ILE A 231 6.02 -8.90 -14.14
C ILE A 231 7.17 -7.90 -14.10
N GLU A 232 7.51 -7.37 -15.28
CA GLU A 232 8.33 -6.18 -15.47
C GLU A 232 7.57 -5.22 -16.40
N TYR A 233 6.87 -4.25 -15.82
CA TYR A 233 6.11 -3.25 -16.57
C TYR A 233 6.77 -1.87 -16.46
N LYS A 234 6.90 -1.20 -17.61
CA LYS A 234 7.27 0.21 -17.71
C LYS A 234 6.25 0.94 -18.57
N GLY A 235 5.72 2.04 -18.05
CA GLY A 235 4.65 2.79 -18.69
C GLY A 235 3.85 3.60 -17.68
N ARG A 236 2.82 4.30 -18.16
CA ARG A 236 1.93 5.09 -17.32
C ARG A 236 1.26 4.18 -16.30
N SER A 237 1.22 4.61 -15.04
CA SER A 237 0.67 3.84 -13.92
C SER A 237 -0.23 4.68 -13.04
N ALA A 238 -0.64 5.88 -13.49
CA ALA A 238 -1.59 6.74 -12.79
C ALA A 238 -2.52 7.45 -13.79
N TYR A 239 -3.73 7.77 -13.33
CA TYR A 239 -4.66 8.64 -14.05
C TYR A 239 -4.17 10.10 -14.01
N LEU A 240 -4.40 10.85 -15.10
CA LEU A 240 -4.15 12.29 -15.23
C LEU A 240 -5.15 13.11 -14.39
N PRO A 241 -4.82 14.33 -13.91
CA PRO A 241 -5.84 15.32 -13.58
C PRO A 241 -6.66 15.70 -14.83
N PRO A 242 -8.00 15.82 -14.79
CA PRO A 242 -8.87 15.84 -13.61
C PRO A 242 -9.52 14.48 -13.27
N GLY A 243 -8.97 13.37 -13.77
CA GLY A 243 -9.46 12.00 -13.56
C GLY A 243 -8.81 11.23 -12.41
N GLY A 244 -8.04 11.87 -11.52
CA GLY A 244 -7.43 11.16 -10.40
C GLY A 244 -6.75 12.13 -9.44
N GLY A 245 -6.75 11.77 -8.17
CA GLY A 245 -5.97 12.43 -7.13
C GLY A 245 -4.53 11.93 -7.11
N GLU A 246 -3.64 12.65 -6.44
CA GLU A 246 -2.20 12.36 -6.47
C GLU A 246 -1.75 11.34 -5.41
N ARG A 247 -2.71 10.76 -4.68
CA ARG A 247 -2.45 9.81 -3.60
C ARG A 247 -2.87 8.39 -3.98
N PHE A 248 -2.09 7.41 -3.56
CA PHE A 248 -2.28 6.00 -3.85
C PHE A 248 -2.28 5.17 -2.57
N TYR A 249 -3.03 4.08 -2.56
CA TYR A 249 -3.15 3.20 -1.40
C TYR A 249 -3.29 1.74 -1.83
N HIS A 250 -2.98 0.84 -0.92
CA HIS A 250 -3.02 -0.61 -1.11
C HIS A 250 -4.08 -1.23 -0.21
N LYS A 251 -4.81 -2.20 -0.75
CA LYS A 251 -5.72 -3.06 0.02
C LYS A 251 -5.49 -4.51 -0.36
N THR A 252 -5.72 -5.41 0.58
CA THR A 252 -5.61 -6.86 0.35
C THR A 252 -6.60 -7.61 1.21
N GLY A 253 -7.17 -8.68 0.67
CA GLY A 253 -8.27 -9.40 1.29
C GLY A 253 -9.15 -10.03 0.23
N ILE A 254 -10.42 -10.20 0.54
CA ILE A 254 -11.39 -10.72 -0.41
C ILE A 254 -12.25 -9.56 -0.89
N TYR A 255 -12.27 -9.34 -2.21
CA TYR A 255 -13.25 -8.49 -2.87
C TYR A 255 -13.89 -9.23 -4.04
N ARG A 256 -15.18 -9.51 -3.92
CA ARG A 256 -15.95 -10.36 -4.85
C ARG A 256 -17.31 -9.76 -5.19
N ASP A 257 -17.95 -10.30 -6.22
CA ASP A 257 -19.38 -10.07 -6.43
C ASP A 257 -20.18 -10.91 -5.41
N ALA A 258 -21.46 -10.55 -5.17
CA ALA A 258 -22.25 -11.16 -4.11
C ALA A 258 -22.36 -12.69 -4.29
N TRP A 259 -22.00 -13.47 -3.26
CA TRP A 259 -21.86 -14.92 -3.36
C TRP A 259 -22.60 -15.63 -2.20
N PRO A 260 -23.22 -16.80 -2.43
CA PRO A 260 -24.02 -17.48 -1.39
C PRO A 260 -23.19 -18.15 -0.29
N ASP A 261 -21.90 -18.40 -0.54
CA ASP A 261 -21.01 -19.12 0.38
C ASP A 261 -19.86 -18.25 0.90
N ASN A 262 -19.27 -18.63 2.02
CA ASN A 262 -18.11 -17.95 2.57
C ASN A 262 -16.87 -18.22 1.72
N TRP A 263 -16.04 -17.20 1.50
CA TRP A 263 -14.69 -17.37 0.98
C TRP A 263 -13.67 -17.03 2.05
N THR A 264 -12.55 -17.75 2.05
CA THR A 264 -11.48 -17.58 3.02
C THR A 264 -10.14 -17.45 2.34
N MET A 265 -9.32 -16.51 2.82
CA MET A 265 -7.93 -16.32 2.44
C MET A 265 -7.11 -16.12 3.71
N PHE A 266 -5.93 -16.74 3.76
CA PHE A 266 -4.95 -16.48 4.80
C PHE A 266 -3.92 -15.47 4.32
N PHE A 267 -3.47 -14.61 5.21
CA PHE A 267 -2.59 -13.50 4.91
C PHE A 267 -1.57 -13.31 6.04
N ASP A 268 -0.32 -13.03 5.69
CA ASP A 268 0.78 -12.93 6.65
C ASP A 268 1.91 -12.06 6.09
N ASN A 269 2.86 -11.70 6.96
CA ASN A 269 4.13 -11.08 6.60
C ASN A 269 4.02 -9.77 5.78
N TYR A 270 3.10 -8.87 6.13
CA TYR A 270 2.93 -7.59 5.43
C TYR A 270 4.04 -6.60 5.75
N LYS A 271 4.57 -5.93 4.73
CA LYS A 271 5.56 -4.85 4.87
C LYS A 271 5.43 -3.80 3.77
N ILE A 272 5.78 -2.58 4.11
CA ILE A 272 6.05 -1.48 3.18
C ILE A 272 7.48 -0.99 3.41
N GLY A 273 8.25 -0.80 2.35
CA GLY A 273 9.65 -0.36 2.46
C GLY A 273 10.19 0.32 1.21
N HIS A 274 11.52 0.43 1.15
CA HIS A 274 12.26 1.15 0.13
C HIS A 274 12.95 0.25 -0.90
N ASN A 275 13.04 -1.05 -0.64
CA ASN A 275 13.73 -1.99 -1.51
C ASN A 275 13.23 -3.41 -1.28
N TYR A 276 13.64 -4.30 -2.17
CA TYR A 276 13.32 -5.72 -2.13
C TYR A 276 13.64 -6.37 -0.78
N GLN A 277 14.83 -6.11 -0.21
CA GLN A 277 15.30 -6.80 0.99
C GLN A 277 14.49 -6.41 2.24
N GLU A 278 14.05 -5.16 2.32
CA GLU A 278 13.21 -4.70 3.44
C GLU A 278 11.85 -5.38 3.44
N VAL A 279 11.26 -5.58 2.26
CA VAL A 279 9.88 -6.08 2.15
C VAL A 279 9.77 -7.58 1.92
N ASP A 280 10.87 -8.28 1.62
CA ASP A 280 10.83 -9.73 1.35
C ASP A 280 10.14 -10.50 2.50
N PRO A 281 8.96 -11.09 2.24
CA PRO A 281 8.19 -11.78 3.27
C PRO A 281 8.74 -13.18 3.56
N SER A 282 9.68 -13.68 2.74
CA SER A 282 10.37 -14.95 2.99
C SER A 282 11.56 -14.78 3.94
N SER A 283 12.05 -13.55 4.09
CA SER A 283 13.20 -13.24 4.94
C SER A 283 12.87 -13.42 6.43
N PRO A 284 13.73 -14.09 7.23
CA PRO A 284 13.54 -14.21 8.67
C PRO A 284 13.41 -12.85 9.32
N THR A 285 12.20 -12.53 9.80
CA THR A 285 11.88 -11.23 10.40
C THR A 285 11.42 -11.47 11.83
N ASN A 286 11.94 -10.67 12.76
CA ASN A 286 11.34 -10.59 14.09
C ASN A 286 10.14 -9.65 13.99
N TRP A 287 8.95 -10.23 13.83
CA TRP A 287 7.72 -9.47 13.81
C TRP A 287 7.47 -8.81 15.18
N PRO A 288 6.94 -7.58 15.21
CA PRO A 288 6.50 -6.97 16.46
C PRO A 288 5.37 -7.80 17.08
N ASN A 289 5.38 -7.91 18.41
CA ASN A 289 4.24 -8.45 19.17
C ASN A 289 3.25 -7.34 19.50
#